data_AF-A0A7X2PTG4-F1
#
_entry.id   AF-A0A7X2PTG4-F1
#
_cell.length_a   1.000
_cell.length_b   1.000
_cell.length_c   1.000
_cell.angle_alpha   90.00
_cell.angle_beta   90.00
_cell.angle_gamma   90.00
#
_symmetry.space_group_name_H-M   'P 1'
#
loop_
_entity.id
_entity.type
_entity.pdbx_description
1 polymer ?
#
loop_
_entity_poly.entity_id
_entity_poly.type
_entity_poly.pdbx_seq_one_letter_code
_entity_poly.pdbx_strand_id
1 'polypeptide(L)'
;MRNAILLLVLSLPVLVPNMPAQKRDFLTPFEANQLREAQNPNDRLQLYSTWALQRLTEIEKIAADPKPGRATFVHDLLEDYTHIIEAADMVAEDALRRKVALDVGIGAIAGAEKDFLARLEKLRDSKPKDFARFEFVLREAIDTTEDSLELNQQDLGARVGAVAAKDRKEQQERRANMTPADREKKNVEEYKEATQKRKAPTLRRAGETAPGSSANK
;
A
#
# COMPACT_ATOMS: atom_id res chain seq x y z
N MET A 1 -51.47 39.30 -45.40
CA MET A 1 -50.11 39.19 -44.83
C MET A 1 -50.19 38.45 -43.50
N ARG A 2 -49.64 37.24 -43.41
CA ARG A 2 -49.44 36.51 -42.13
C ARG A 2 -48.45 35.37 -42.41
N ASN A 3 -47.18 35.70 -42.21
CA ASN A 3 -46.06 34.82 -42.49
C ASN A 3 -45.93 33.79 -41.36
N ALA A 4 -45.95 32.52 -41.72
CA ALA A 4 -45.57 31.40 -40.89
C ALA A 4 -44.09 31.11 -41.15
N ILE A 5 -43.24 31.20 -40.12
CA ILE A 5 -41.95 30.49 -40.08
C ILE A 5 -41.74 30.01 -38.65
N LEU A 6 -41.91 28.71 -38.47
CA LEU A 6 -41.70 27.98 -37.22
C LEU A 6 -40.21 27.60 -37.19
N LEU A 7 -39.41 28.26 -36.35
CA LEU A 7 -38.00 27.94 -36.15
C LEU A 7 -37.87 26.77 -35.17
N LEU A 8 -37.58 25.59 -35.71
CA LEU A 8 -37.26 24.38 -34.95
C LEU A 8 -35.77 24.43 -34.55
N VAL A 9 -35.50 24.80 -33.31
CA VAL A 9 -34.15 24.78 -32.71
C VAL A 9 -33.82 23.34 -32.32
N LEU A 10 -32.94 22.72 -33.11
CA LEU A 10 -32.40 21.38 -32.87
C LEU A 10 -31.34 21.47 -31.77
N SER A 11 -31.69 21.09 -30.53
CA SER A 11 -30.78 21.00 -29.39
C SER A 11 -29.87 19.76 -29.52
N LEU A 12 -28.59 19.98 -29.84
CA LEU A 12 -27.55 18.95 -29.84
C LEU A 12 -27.08 18.71 -28.38
N PRO A 13 -27.19 17.51 -27.80
CA PRO A 13 -26.62 17.24 -26.48
C PRO A 13 -25.09 17.18 -26.60
N VAL A 14 -24.41 18.10 -25.91
CA VAL A 14 -22.96 18.06 -25.73
C VAL A 14 -22.63 16.84 -24.87
N LEU A 15 -22.08 15.80 -25.51
CA LEU A 15 -21.50 14.66 -24.82
C LEU A 15 -20.18 15.12 -24.19
N VAL A 16 -20.21 15.51 -22.91
CA VAL A 16 -19.00 15.80 -22.14
C VAL A 16 -18.30 14.45 -21.88
N PRO A 17 -17.08 14.22 -22.39
CA PRO A 17 -16.35 13.01 -22.04
C PRO A 17 -16.03 13.05 -20.55
N ASN A 18 -16.51 12.04 -19.81
CA ASN A 18 -16.01 11.74 -18.46
C ASN A 18 -14.53 11.38 -18.58
N MET A 19 -13.65 12.38 -18.44
CA MET A 19 -12.24 12.09 -18.18
C MET A 19 -12.17 11.38 -16.83
N PRO A 20 -11.58 10.18 -16.73
CA PRO A 20 -11.37 9.55 -15.45
C PRO A 20 -10.54 10.53 -14.60
N ALA A 21 -11.02 10.84 -13.40
CA ALA A 21 -10.23 11.59 -12.42
C ALA A 21 -8.92 10.82 -12.23
N GLN A 22 -7.83 11.36 -12.76
CA GLN A 22 -6.52 10.78 -12.63
C GLN A 22 -6.19 10.81 -11.14
N LYS A 23 -6.10 9.63 -10.51
CA LYS A 23 -5.68 9.52 -9.12
C LYS A 23 -4.34 10.21 -8.99
N ARG A 24 -4.26 11.19 -8.08
CA ARG A 24 -3.03 11.93 -7.83
C ARG A 24 -2.01 10.96 -7.24
N ASP A 25 -0.79 10.96 -7.77
CA ASP A 25 0.29 10.16 -7.20
C ASP A 25 0.72 10.79 -5.87
N PHE A 26 0.62 10.04 -4.78
CA PHE A 26 0.98 10.49 -3.43
C PHE A 26 2.50 10.56 -3.20
N LEU A 27 3.26 9.84 -4.02
CA LEU A 27 4.72 9.94 -4.08
C LEU A 27 5.13 10.89 -5.20
N THR A 28 6.09 11.76 -4.90
CA THR A 28 6.76 12.54 -5.93
C THR A 28 7.54 11.61 -6.88
N PRO A 29 7.84 12.04 -8.13
CA PRO A 29 8.62 11.22 -9.05
C PRO A 29 9.97 10.78 -8.50
N PHE A 30 10.60 11.61 -7.66
CA PHE A 30 11.87 11.30 -7.02
C PHE A 30 11.72 10.23 -5.93
N GLU A 31 10.70 10.34 -5.06
CA GLU A 31 10.38 9.33 -4.06
C GLU A 31 10.02 7.99 -4.72
N ALA A 32 9.22 8.03 -5.78
CA ALA A 32 8.90 6.83 -6.56
C ALA A 32 10.15 6.18 -7.17
N ASN A 33 11.15 6.96 -7.60
CA ASN A 33 12.42 6.41 -8.07
C ASN A 33 13.22 5.74 -6.94
N GLN A 34 13.34 6.40 -5.78
CA GLN A 34 13.99 5.80 -4.61
C GLN A 34 13.31 4.48 -4.19
N LEU A 35 11.97 4.45 -4.22
CA LEU A 35 11.22 3.23 -3.92
C LEU A 35 11.51 2.09 -4.91
N ARG A 36 11.66 2.42 -6.21
CA ARG A 36 12.00 1.44 -7.25
C ARG A 36 13.40 0.88 -7.05
N GLU A 37 14.34 1.69 -6.56
CA GLU A 37 15.71 1.27 -6.28
C GLU A 37 15.79 0.39 -5.03
N ALA A 38 15.01 0.71 -3.99
CA ALA A 38 14.92 -0.09 -2.78
C ALA A 38 14.29 -1.46 -3.05
N GLN A 39 15.10 -2.51 -3.03
CA GLN A 39 14.63 -3.90 -3.19
C GLN A 39 14.28 -4.57 -1.85
N ASN A 40 14.96 -4.18 -0.77
CA ASN A 40 14.73 -4.76 0.55
C ASN A 40 13.46 -4.12 1.18
N PRO A 41 12.52 -4.92 1.70
CA PRO A 41 11.34 -4.41 2.40
C PRO A 41 11.66 -3.50 3.59
N ASN A 42 12.73 -3.77 4.34
CA ASN A 42 13.12 -2.91 5.47
C ASN A 42 13.51 -1.51 4.99
N ASP A 43 14.27 -1.41 3.89
CA ASP A 43 14.68 -0.13 3.31
C ASP A 43 13.44 0.64 2.81
N ARG A 44 12.47 -0.07 2.21
CA ARG A 44 11.20 0.54 1.79
C ARG A 44 10.40 1.10 2.96
N LEU A 45 10.29 0.37 4.07
CA LEU A 45 9.59 0.84 5.27
C LEU A 45 10.25 2.09 5.86
N GLN A 46 11.58 2.16 5.86
CA GLN A 46 12.32 3.37 6.28
C GLN A 46 12.06 4.57 5.37
N LEU A 47 12.01 4.35 4.05
CA LEU A 47 11.67 5.39 3.08
C LEU A 47 10.26 5.93 3.32
N TYR A 48 9.26 5.06 3.51
CA TYR A 48 7.90 5.48 3.80
C TYR A 48 7.79 6.27 5.11
N SER A 49 8.46 5.82 6.18
CA SER A 49 8.55 6.58 7.43
C SER A 49 9.13 7.98 7.21
N THR A 50 10.17 8.09 6.37
CA THR A 50 10.78 9.38 6.03
C THR A 50 9.81 10.31 5.29
N TRP A 51 9.10 9.78 4.29
CA TRP A 51 8.16 10.59 3.50
C TRP A 51 6.90 10.97 4.30
N ALA A 52 6.41 10.08 5.15
CA ALA A 52 5.33 10.37 6.09
C ALA A 52 5.70 11.58 6.99
N LEU A 53 6.91 11.55 7.57
CA LEU A 53 7.43 12.68 8.36
C LEU A 53 7.53 13.98 7.55
N GLN A 54 7.96 13.88 6.28
CA GLN A 54 8.03 15.06 5.40
C GLN A 54 6.65 15.67 5.16
N ARG A 55 5.63 14.86 4.85
CA ARG A 55 4.25 15.34 4.68
C ARG A 55 3.72 16.02 5.95
N LEU A 56 3.94 15.42 7.12
CA LEU A 56 3.56 16.03 8.40
C LEU A 56 4.26 17.37 8.64
N THR A 57 5.56 17.43 8.36
CA THR A 57 6.35 18.67 8.52
C THR A 57 5.83 19.78 7.59
N GLU A 58 5.45 19.44 6.36
CA GLU A 58 4.85 20.38 5.41
C GLU A 58 3.47 20.85 5.88
N ILE A 59 2.63 19.94 6.37
CA ILE A 59 1.32 20.27 6.97
C ILE A 59 1.49 21.26 8.12
N GLU A 60 2.40 21.01 9.06
CA GLU A 60 2.67 21.88 10.20
C GLU A 60 3.12 23.28 9.75
N LYS A 61 4.05 23.35 8.78
CA LYS A 61 4.54 24.62 8.24
C LYS A 61 3.42 25.43 7.59
N ILE A 62 2.58 24.77 6.80
CA ILE A 62 1.44 25.39 6.13
C ILE A 62 0.38 25.81 7.17
N ALA A 63 0.13 24.99 8.19
CA ALA A 63 -0.79 25.31 9.28
C ALA A 63 -0.32 26.52 10.13
N ALA A 64 0.99 26.76 10.22
CA ALA A 64 1.56 27.92 10.91
C ALA A 64 1.50 29.24 10.10
N ASP A 65 1.58 29.18 8.76
CA ASP A 65 1.55 30.36 7.87
C ASP A 65 0.25 30.41 7.02
N PRO A 66 -0.85 31.00 7.54
CA PRO A 66 -2.16 30.96 6.91
C PRO A 66 -2.21 31.81 5.62
N LYS A 67 -2.15 31.13 4.48
CA LYS A 67 -2.41 31.70 3.15
C LYS A 67 -3.80 31.30 2.61
N PRO A 68 -4.42 32.13 1.76
CA PRO A 68 -5.64 31.74 1.06
C PRO A 68 -5.46 30.42 0.30
N GLY A 69 -6.45 29.53 0.37
CA GLY A 69 -6.39 28.22 -0.29
C GLY A 69 -5.57 27.15 0.44
N ARG A 70 -4.95 27.48 1.58
CA ARG A 70 -4.20 26.55 2.43
C ARG A 70 -4.93 25.23 2.70
N ALA A 71 -6.20 25.30 3.03
CA ALA A 71 -6.97 24.15 3.48
C ALA A 71 -6.93 22.98 2.48
N THR A 72 -6.93 23.29 1.17
CA THR A 72 -6.79 22.30 0.11
C THR A 72 -5.41 21.65 0.14
N PHE A 73 -4.33 22.41 0.33
CA PHE A 73 -2.99 21.84 0.47
C PHE A 73 -2.85 20.95 1.71
N VAL A 74 -3.44 21.35 2.84
CA VAL A 74 -3.45 20.52 4.06
C VAL A 74 -4.23 19.23 3.83
N HIS A 75 -5.41 19.32 3.22
CA HIS A 75 -6.22 18.15 2.86
C HIS A 75 -5.42 17.17 2.00
N ASP A 76 -4.87 17.66 0.91
CA ASP A 76 -4.05 16.91 -0.03
C ASP A 76 -2.85 16.24 0.64
N LEU A 77 -2.11 16.96 1.48
CA LEU A 77 -0.96 16.37 2.18
C LEU A 77 -1.37 15.31 3.20
N LEU A 78 -2.54 15.46 3.84
CA LEU A 78 -3.09 14.44 4.73
C LEU A 78 -3.48 13.19 3.96
N GLU A 79 -4.10 13.34 2.78
CA GLU A 79 -4.41 12.22 1.89
C GLU A 79 -3.13 11.50 1.41
N ASP A 80 -2.08 12.25 1.03
CA ASP A 80 -0.79 11.65 0.66
C ASP A 80 -0.16 10.91 1.85
N TYR A 81 -0.19 11.51 3.04
CA TYR A 81 0.29 10.90 4.26
C TYR A 81 -0.42 9.57 4.54
N THR A 82 -1.75 9.54 4.48
CA THR A 82 -2.54 8.32 4.68
C THR A 82 -2.12 7.23 3.71
N HIS A 83 -2.04 7.54 2.41
CA HIS A 83 -1.62 6.57 1.40
C HIS A 83 -0.17 6.08 1.60
N ILE A 84 0.72 6.90 2.17
CA ILE A 84 2.08 6.48 2.53
C ILE A 84 2.06 5.41 3.62
N ILE A 85 1.26 5.61 4.68
CA ILE A 85 1.14 4.64 5.78
C ILE A 85 0.53 3.32 5.27
N GLU A 86 -0.56 3.39 4.51
CA GLU A 86 -1.17 2.21 3.90
C GLU A 86 -0.20 1.46 2.97
N ALA A 87 0.60 2.19 2.20
CA ALA A 87 1.61 1.58 1.33
C ALA A 87 2.72 0.89 2.14
N ALA A 88 3.11 1.45 3.28
CA ALA A 88 4.05 0.80 4.19
C ALA A 88 3.47 -0.50 4.76
N ASP A 89 2.20 -0.49 5.19
CA ASP A 89 1.52 -1.69 5.71
C ASP A 89 1.41 -2.78 4.65
N MET A 90 1.11 -2.43 3.40
CA MET A 90 1.08 -3.39 2.29
C MET A 90 2.46 -4.03 2.04
N VAL A 91 3.55 -3.25 2.13
CA VAL A 91 4.90 -3.78 2.01
C VAL A 91 5.24 -4.72 3.17
N ALA A 92 4.85 -4.36 4.39
CA ALA A 92 5.03 -5.23 5.55
C ALA A 92 4.24 -6.52 5.39
N GLU A 93 2.97 -6.47 4.99
CA GLU A 93 2.14 -7.65 4.77
C GLU A 93 2.74 -8.58 3.70
N ASP A 94 3.13 -8.06 2.52
CA ASP A 94 3.75 -8.88 1.47
C ASP A 94 5.05 -9.53 1.92
N ALA A 95 5.90 -8.80 2.65
CA ALA A 95 7.13 -9.35 3.19
C ALA A 95 6.87 -10.44 4.26
N LEU A 96 5.87 -10.27 5.12
CA LEU A 96 5.44 -11.31 6.06
C LEU A 96 4.86 -12.54 5.35
N ARG A 97 4.06 -12.36 4.28
CA ARG A 97 3.57 -13.45 3.41
C ARG A 97 4.75 -14.26 2.85
N ARG A 98 5.82 -13.59 2.46
CA ARG A 98 7.06 -14.19 1.94
C ARG A 98 8.03 -14.66 3.03
N LYS A 99 7.67 -14.51 4.30
CA LYS A 99 8.50 -14.87 5.47
C LYS A 99 9.86 -14.15 5.49
N VAL A 100 9.89 -12.91 5.01
CA VAL A 100 11.07 -12.04 5.10
C VAL A 100 11.10 -11.39 6.48
N ALA A 101 12.27 -11.33 7.10
CA ALA A 101 12.45 -10.66 8.38
C ALA A 101 12.33 -9.13 8.24
N LEU A 102 11.56 -8.51 9.12
CA LEU A 102 11.17 -7.10 9.04
C LEU A 102 11.44 -6.30 10.31
N ASP A 103 12.18 -6.88 11.27
CA ASP A 103 12.36 -6.32 12.61
C ASP A 103 12.89 -4.87 12.57
N VAL A 104 13.81 -4.59 11.64
CA VAL A 104 14.44 -3.28 11.49
C VAL A 104 13.46 -2.26 10.91
N GLY A 105 12.75 -2.61 9.85
CA GLY A 105 11.80 -1.71 9.17
C GLY A 105 10.56 -1.44 10.01
N ILE A 106 10.00 -2.47 10.64
CA ILE A 106 8.84 -2.32 11.53
C ILE A 106 9.22 -1.56 12.80
N GLY A 107 10.39 -1.83 13.38
CA GLY A 107 10.88 -1.07 14.52
C GLY A 107 11.06 0.42 14.22
N ALA A 108 11.57 0.75 13.02
CA ALA A 108 11.74 2.14 12.60
C ALA A 108 10.40 2.86 12.42
N ILE A 109 9.44 2.26 11.71
CA ILE A 109 8.14 2.90 11.44
C ILE A 109 7.29 3.00 12.72
N ALA A 110 7.24 1.94 13.55
CA ALA A 110 6.53 1.96 14.83
C ALA A 110 7.08 3.00 15.80
N GLY A 111 8.40 3.24 15.76
CA GLY A 111 9.04 4.30 16.53
C GLY A 111 8.58 5.68 16.10
N ALA A 112 8.41 5.90 14.78
CA ALA A 112 7.99 7.18 14.22
C ALA A 112 6.47 7.43 14.32
N GLU A 113 5.65 6.40 14.20
CA GLU A 113 4.18 6.49 14.22
C GLU A 113 3.62 7.10 15.52
N LYS A 114 4.28 6.88 16.65
CA LYS A 114 3.92 7.56 17.92
C LYS A 114 4.06 9.08 17.83
N ASP A 115 5.15 9.53 17.21
CA ASP A 115 5.39 10.96 16.99
C ASP A 115 4.43 11.51 15.94
N PHE A 116 4.09 10.72 14.91
CA PHE A 116 3.14 11.10 13.88
C PHE A 116 1.74 11.31 14.47
N LEU A 117 1.28 10.36 15.28
CA LEU A 117 0.00 10.44 15.97
C LEU A 117 -0.07 11.72 16.82
N ALA A 118 0.94 11.95 17.66
CA ALA A 118 0.98 13.14 18.51
C ALA A 118 0.92 14.46 17.71
N ARG A 119 1.53 14.51 16.52
CA ARG A 119 1.49 15.68 15.63
C ARG A 119 0.12 15.87 14.98
N LEU A 120 -0.51 14.79 14.49
CA LEU A 120 -1.84 14.81 13.91
C LEU A 120 -2.90 15.20 14.94
N GLU A 121 -2.83 14.66 16.16
CA GLU A 121 -3.71 15.03 17.26
C GLU A 121 -3.53 16.49 17.66
N LYS A 122 -2.28 16.97 17.72
CA LYS A 122 -2.01 18.39 17.97
C LYS A 122 -2.63 19.28 16.89
N LEU A 123 -2.58 18.89 15.62
CA LEU A 123 -3.24 19.62 14.54
C LEU A 123 -4.76 19.61 14.73
N ARG A 124 -5.35 18.46 15.07
CA ARG A 124 -6.78 18.31 15.38
C ARG A 124 -7.21 19.25 16.50
N ASP A 125 -6.46 19.25 17.59
CA ASP A 125 -6.80 19.99 18.81
C ASP A 125 -6.59 21.50 18.65
N SER A 126 -5.68 21.92 17.76
CA SER A 126 -5.46 23.33 17.44
C SER A 126 -6.65 23.99 16.74
N LYS A 127 -7.56 23.21 16.15
CA LYS A 127 -8.79 23.64 15.46
C LYS A 127 -8.63 24.95 14.68
N PRO A 128 -7.77 24.97 13.64
CA PRO A 128 -7.54 26.17 12.84
C PRO A 128 -8.84 26.66 12.19
N LYS A 129 -8.88 27.93 11.78
CA LYS A 129 -10.10 28.56 11.23
C LYS A 129 -10.73 27.79 10.07
N ASP A 130 -9.90 27.12 9.28
CA ASP A 130 -10.24 26.33 8.11
C ASP A 130 -10.39 24.82 8.39
N PHE A 131 -10.36 24.41 9.66
CA PHE A 131 -10.39 23.01 10.11
C PHE A 131 -11.49 22.16 9.48
N ALA A 132 -12.72 22.68 9.40
CA ALA A 132 -13.87 21.97 8.83
C ALA A 132 -13.66 21.55 7.36
N ARG A 133 -12.67 22.10 6.65
CA ARG A 133 -12.34 21.74 5.27
C ARG A 133 -11.50 20.48 5.14
N PHE A 134 -10.80 20.07 6.19
CA PHE A 134 -9.92 18.90 6.19
C PHE A 134 -10.08 18.01 7.43
N GLU A 135 -11.06 18.28 8.28
CA GLU A 135 -11.34 17.49 9.49
C GLU A 135 -11.54 16.00 9.20
N PHE A 136 -12.23 15.66 8.10
CA PHE A 136 -12.50 14.28 7.74
C PHE A 136 -11.22 13.52 7.38
N VAL A 137 -10.42 14.06 6.46
CA VAL A 137 -9.15 13.44 6.05
C VAL A 137 -8.11 13.44 7.19
N LEU A 138 -8.15 14.43 8.09
CA LEU A 138 -7.31 14.41 9.29
C LEU A 138 -7.70 13.28 10.24
N ARG A 139 -9.00 13.03 10.41
CA ARG A 139 -9.47 11.91 11.23
C ARG A 139 -9.06 10.58 10.62
N GLU A 140 -9.24 10.42 9.32
CA GLU A 140 -8.79 9.24 8.58
C GLU A 140 -7.27 9.02 8.75
N ALA A 141 -6.46 10.08 8.60
CA ALA A 141 -5.02 9.99 8.86
C ALA A 141 -4.67 9.55 10.28
N ILE A 142 -5.43 10.01 11.29
CA ILE A 142 -5.27 9.57 12.69
C ILE A 142 -5.63 8.09 12.81
N ASP A 143 -6.84 7.71 12.38
CA ASP A 143 -7.37 6.35 12.49
C ASP A 143 -6.42 5.34 11.78
N THR A 144 -5.97 5.65 10.56
CA THR A 144 -4.99 4.82 9.83
C THR A 144 -3.66 4.71 10.57
N THR A 145 -3.18 5.78 11.20
CA THR A 145 -1.93 5.75 11.97
C THR A 145 -2.08 4.93 13.25
N GLU A 146 -3.22 5.03 13.93
CA GLU A 146 -3.53 4.23 15.13
C GLU A 146 -3.58 2.74 14.79
N ASP A 147 -4.32 2.38 13.74
CA ASP A 147 -4.44 1.00 13.27
C ASP A 147 -3.06 0.44 12.86
N SER A 148 -2.28 1.20 12.10
CA SER A 148 -0.94 0.79 11.67
C SER A 148 0.01 0.62 12.87
N LEU A 149 -0.02 1.56 13.82
CA LEU A 149 0.78 1.48 15.05
C LEU A 149 0.41 0.27 15.91
N GLU A 150 -0.89 -0.01 16.06
CA GLU A 150 -1.35 -1.20 16.78
C GLU A 150 -0.81 -2.47 16.10
N LEU A 151 -0.94 -2.58 14.78
CA LEU A 151 -0.40 -3.70 13.99
C LEU A 151 1.12 -3.79 14.14
N ASN A 152 1.84 -2.68 14.13
CA ASN A 152 3.30 -2.65 14.22
C ASN A 152 3.84 -2.96 15.61
N GLN A 153 3.03 -2.83 16.66
CA GLN A 153 3.37 -3.24 18.02
C GLN A 153 3.07 -4.72 18.31
N GLN A 154 2.29 -5.40 17.47
CA GLN A 154 2.02 -6.84 17.63
C GLN A 154 3.28 -7.69 17.43
N ASP A 155 3.31 -8.84 18.10
CA ASP A 155 4.36 -9.85 17.92
C ASP A 155 4.46 -10.28 16.45
N LEU A 156 5.67 -10.22 15.87
CA LEU A 156 5.88 -10.54 14.46
C LEU A 156 5.56 -12.00 14.14
N GLY A 157 5.81 -12.94 15.07
CA GLY A 157 5.46 -14.34 14.90
C GLY A 157 3.94 -14.55 14.79
N ALA A 158 3.18 -13.88 15.66
CA ALA A 158 1.73 -13.84 15.61
C ALA A 158 1.21 -13.23 14.29
N ARG A 159 1.82 -12.11 13.83
CA ARG A 159 1.48 -11.47 12.56
C ARG A 159 1.74 -12.38 11.36
N VAL A 160 2.88 -13.07 11.30
CA VAL A 160 3.17 -14.06 10.24
C VAL A 160 2.08 -15.15 10.21
N GLY A 161 1.65 -15.63 11.38
CA GLY A 161 0.57 -16.62 11.51
C GLY A 161 -0.77 -16.11 10.98
N ALA A 162 -1.15 -14.88 11.37
CA ALA A 162 -2.39 -14.23 10.95
C ALA A 162 -2.44 -13.97 9.45
N VAL A 163 -1.36 -13.44 8.88
CA VAL A 163 -1.20 -13.22 7.44
C VAL A 163 -1.29 -14.54 6.68
N ALA A 164 -0.59 -15.58 7.13
CA ALA A 164 -0.69 -16.91 6.50
C ALA A 164 -2.11 -17.51 6.59
N ALA A 165 -2.86 -17.23 7.66
CA ALA A 165 -4.25 -17.67 7.79
C ALA A 165 -5.19 -16.92 6.83
N LYS A 166 -5.02 -15.60 6.71
CA LYS A 166 -5.73 -14.75 5.74
C LYS A 166 -5.48 -15.26 4.32
N ASP A 167 -4.23 -15.53 3.94
CA ASP A 167 -3.85 -16.07 2.63
C ASP A 167 -4.54 -17.38 2.30
N ARG A 168 -4.58 -18.31 3.26
CA ARG A 168 -5.26 -19.60 3.10
C ARG A 168 -6.75 -19.41 2.91
N LYS A 169 -7.38 -18.53 3.69
CA LYS A 169 -8.81 -18.22 3.59
C LYS A 169 -9.15 -17.61 2.23
N GLU A 170 -8.41 -16.59 1.81
CA GLU A 170 -8.58 -15.97 0.49
C GLU A 170 -8.37 -16.99 -0.65
N GLN A 171 -7.38 -17.88 -0.54
CA GLN A 171 -7.15 -18.92 -1.54
C GLN A 171 -8.30 -19.93 -1.59
N GLN A 172 -8.87 -20.30 -0.45
CA GLN A 172 -10.03 -21.17 -0.36
C GLN A 172 -11.27 -20.50 -0.97
N GLU A 173 -11.54 -19.24 -0.65
CA GLU A 173 -12.63 -18.46 -1.23
C GLU A 173 -12.48 -18.30 -2.75
N ARG A 174 -11.27 -17.97 -3.23
CA ARG A 174 -10.96 -17.94 -4.66
C ARG A 174 -11.23 -19.30 -5.32
N ARG A 175 -10.81 -20.40 -4.70
CA ARG A 175 -11.07 -21.76 -5.22
C ARG A 175 -12.57 -22.11 -5.18
N ALA A 176 -13.28 -21.72 -4.12
CA ALA A 176 -14.72 -21.93 -3.99
C ALA A 176 -15.53 -21.14 -5.03
N ASN A 177 -15.02 -20.00 -5.48
CA ASN A 177 -15.67 -19.17 -6.50
C ASN A 177 -15.25 -19.52 -7.95
N MET A 178 -14.26 -20.41 -8.14
CA MET A 178 -13.88 -20.88 -9.48
C MET A 178 -14.91 -21.84 -10.08
N THR A 179 -15.06 -21.78 -11.41
CA THR A 179 -15.85 -22.76 -12.16
C THR A 179 -15.19 -24.15 -12.10
N PRO A 180 -15.94 -25.25 -12.29
CA PRO A 180 -15.37 -26.60 -12.31
C PRO A 180 -14.23 -26.76 -13.33
N ALA A 181 -14.37 -26.17 -14.52
CA ALA A 181 -13.36 -26.21 -15.57
C ALA A 181 -12.07 -25.48 -15.18
N ASP A 182 -12.17 -24.33 -14.51
CA ASP A 182 -10.99 -23.57 -14.05
C ASP A 182 -10.30 -24.26 -12.87
N ARG A 183 -11.06 -24.93 -11.99
CA ARG A 183 -10.50 -25.76 -10.92
C ARG A 183 -9.72 -26.93 -11.48
N GLU A 184 -10.25 -27.62 -12.49
CA GLU A 184 -9.57 -28.75 -13.12
C GLU A 184 -8.29 -28.32 -13.84
N LYS A 185 -8.32 -27.22 -14.59
CA LYS A 185 -7.12 -26.61 -15.18
C LYS A 185 -6.06 -26.29 -14.13
N LYS A 186 -6.45 -25.64 -13.03
CA LYS A 186 -5.55 -25.30 -11.93
C LYS A 186 -4.94 -26.54 -11.25
N ASN A 187 -5.73 -27.60 -11.03
CA ASN A 187 -5.24 -28.85 -10.47
C ASN A 187 -4.23 -29.53 -11.41
N VAL A 188 -4.47 -29.50 -12.73
CA VAL A 188 -3.54 -30.02 -13.74
C VAL A 188 -2.24 -29.21 -13.79
N GLU A 189 -2.31 -27.89 -13.69
CA GLU A 189 -1.14 -27.01 -13.59
C GLU A 189 -0.32 -27.28 -12.33
N GLU A 190 -0.97 -27.35 -11.17
CA GLU A 190 -0.33 -27.68 -9.88
C GLU A 190 0.36 -29.07 -9.93
N TYR A 191 -0.28 -30.07 -10.57
CA TYR A 191 0.31 -31.40 -10.77
C TYR A 191 1.55 -31.37 -11.68
N LYS A 192 1.50 -30.59 -12.78
CA LYS A 192 2.63 -30.42 -13.70
C LYS A 192 3.80 -29.71 -13.03
N GLU A 193 3.56 -28.62 -12.31
CA GLU A 193 4.60 -27.90 -11.57
C GLU A 193 5.28 -28.77 -10.50
N ALA A 194 4.48 -29.52 -9.72
CA ALA A 194 5.01 -30.44 -8.72
C ALA A 194 5.90 -31.53 -9.34
N THR A 195 5.53 -32.02 -10.53
CA THR A 195 6.30 -33.02 -11.26
C THR A 195 7.59 -32.44 -11.86
N GLN A 196 7.57 -31.20 -12.36
CA GLN A 196 8.74 -30.52 -12.91
C GLN A 196 9.78 -30.17 -11.84
N LYS A 197 9.34 -29.67 -10.66
CA LYS A 197 10.25 -29.41 -9.52
C LYS A 197 10.99 -30.66 -9.06
N ARG A 198 10.36 -31.84 -9.14
CA ARG A 198 11.00 -33.14 -8.82
C ARG A 198 12.02 -33.62 -9.86
N LYS A 199 11.92 -33.16 -11.11
CA LYS A 199 12.78 -33.57 -12.24
C LYS A 199 13.86 -32.54 -12.58
N ALA A 200 14.06 -31.51 -11.77
CA ALA A 200 15.11 -30.53 -11.99
C ALA A 200 16.46 -31.26 -12.14
N PRO A 201 17.16 -31.14 -13.29
CA PRO A 201 18.37 -31.90 -13.54
C PRO A 201 19.44 -31.51 -12.53
N THR A 202 19.83 -32.43 -11.66
CA THR A 202 21.07 -32.28 -10.91
C THR A 202 22.22 -32.33 -11.92
N LEU A 203 23.15 -31.38 -11.89
CA LEU A 203 24.36 -31.38 -12.73
C LEU A 203 25.31 -32.59 -12.48
N ARG A 204 24.90 -33.52 -11.62
CA ARG A 204 25.69 -34.68 -11.21
C ARG A 204 25.42 -35.85 -12.13
N ARG A 205 26.48 -36.55 -12.55
CA ARG A 205 26.34 -37.83 -13.23
C ARG A 205 25.96 -38.92 -12.22
N ALA A 206 25.26 -39.95 -12.68
CA ALA A 206 24.91 -41.08 -11.84
C ALA A 206 26.18 -41.71 -11.24
N GLY A 207 26.38 -41.58 -9.92
CA GLY A 207 27.52 -42.13 -9.18
C GLY A 207 28.45 -41.11 -8.50
N GLU A 208 28.30 -39.79 -8.71
CA GLU A 208 29.15 -38.79 -8.05
C GLU A 208 28.63 -38.39 -6.65
N THR A 209 29.39 -38.74 -5.60
CA THR A 209 29.20 -38.19 -4.25
C THR A 209 29.81 -36.79 -4.12
N ALA A 210 29.20 -35.92 -3.32
CA ALA A 210 29.65 -34.54 -3.12
C ALA A 210 31.10 -34.47 -2.60
N PRO A 211 31.94 -33.53 -3.08
CA PRO A 211 33.27 -33.34 -2.51
C PRO A 211 33.12 -32.80 -1.08
N GLY A 212 33.54 -33.59 -0.09
CA GLY A 212 33.53 -33.22 1.33
C GLY A 212 33.01 -34.28 2.31
N SER A 213 32.40 -35.37 1.84
CA SER A 213 31.98 -36.47 2.73
C SER A 213 33.07 -37.56 2.82
N SER A 214 34.26 -37.20 3.34
CA SER A 214 35.18 -38.22 3.86
C SER A 214 34.60 -38.77 5.16
N ALA A 215 34.15 -40.02 5.12
CA ALA A 215 33.89 -40.81 6.31
C ALA A 215 35.19 -40.93 7.12
N ASN A 216 35.24 -40.27 8.28
CA ASN A 216 36.26 -40.58 9.28
C ASN A 216 35.93 -41.95 9.86
N LYS A 217 36.85 -42.90 9.67
CA LYS A 217 36.95 -44.14 10.47
C LYS A 217 37.53 -43.82 11.84
#